data_AF-A0A920MKI3-F1
#
_entry.id   AF-A0A920MKI3-F1
#
_cell.length_a   1.000
_cell.length_b   1.000
_cell.length_c   1.000
_cell.angle_alpha   90.00
_cell.angle_beta   90.00
_cell.angle_gamma   90.00
#
_symmetry.space_group_name_H-M   'P 1'
#
loop_
_entity.id
_entity.type
_entity.pdbx_description
1 polymer ?
#
loop_
_entity_poly.entity_id
_entity_poly.type
_entity_poly.pdbx_seq_one_letter_code
_entity_poly.pdbx_strand_id
1 'polypeptide(L)'
;MALLISEIFCLLLIGLTASYFRRAHQGREALKRMENLAAKKNGRCLSEKYVNASTKLKWECEKGHSWEATPNSILRGRWCPTCDGSKRFTIEE
;
A
#
# COMPACT_ATOMS: atom_id res chain seq x y z
N MET A 1 40.45 27.23 -5.33
CA MET A 1 39.36 27.57 -4.38
C MET A 1 37.98 27.59 -5.04
N ALA A 2 37.79 28.20 -6.22
CA ALA A 2 36.51 28.19 -6.93
C ALA A 2 36.00 26.78 -7.32
N LEU A 3 36.90 25.85 -7.68
CA LEU A 3 36.54 24.46 -8.03
C LEU A 3 36.04 23.62 -6.84
N LEU A 4 36.39 23.99 -5.60
CA LEU A 4 35.90 23.29 -4.40
C LEU A 4 34.47 23.72 -4.05
N ILE A 5 34.08 24.95 -4.40
CA ILE A 5 32.75 25.50 -4.12
C ILE A 5 31.70 24.86 -5.05
N SER A 6 32.06 24.58 -6.31
CA SER A 6 31.17 23.90 -7.27
C SER A 6 30.88 22.44 -6.89
N GLU A 7 31.89 21.71 -6.40
CA GLU A 7 31.73 20.32 -5.93
C GLU A 7 30.79 20.25 -4.71
N ILE A 8 30.96 21.16 -3.75
CA ILE A 8 30.11 21.25 -2.55
C ILE A 8 28.67 21.62 -2.93
N PHE A 9 28.48 22.54 -3.88
CA PHE A 9 27.14 22.93 -4.35
C PHE A 9 26.43 21.78 -5.09
N CYS A 10 27.17 21.04 -5.93
CA CYS A 10 26.66 19.83 -6.57
C CYS A 10 26.22 18.76 -5.56
N LEU A 11 27.04 18.49 -4.53
CA LEU A 11 26.69 17.50 -3.49
C LEU A 11 25.46 17.90 -2.67
N LEU A 12 25.27 19.20 -2.38
CA LEU A 12 24.08 19.70 -1.69
C LEU A 12 22.82 19.59 -2.56
N LEU A 13 22.90 19.92 -3.85
CA LEU A 13 21.79 19.74 -4.80
C LEU A 13 21.43 18.26 -5.01
N ILE A 14 22.42 17.38 -5.10
CA ILE A 14 22.20 15.93 -5.19
C ILE A 14 21.58 15.40 -3.89
N GLY A 15 22.03 15.89 -2.73
CA GLY A 15 21.46 15.51 -1.42
C GLY A 15 20.00 15.95 -1.24
N LEU A 16 19.65 17.17 -1.69
CA LEU A 16 18.28 17.70 -1.63
C LEU A 16 17.34 16.99 -2.61
N THR A 17 17.80 16.65 -3.82
CA THR A 17 17.00 15.86 -4.77
C THR A 17 16.86 14.40 -4.32
N ALA A 18 17.89 13.79 -3.73
CA ALA A 18 17.83 12.43 -3.19
C ALA A 18 16.88 12.30 -1.99
N SER A 19 16.75 13.33 -1.15
CA SER A 19 15.82 13.36 -0.02
C SER A 19 14.38 13.65 -0.46
N TYR A 20 14.19 14.54 -1.44
CA TYR A 20 12.91 14.75 -2.12
C TYR A 20 12.42 13.47 -2.83
N PHE A 21 13.28 12.81 -3.60
CA PHE A 21 12.96 11.59 -4.36
C PHE A 21 12.61 10.41 -3.45
N ARG A 22 13.25 10.30 -2.27
CA ARG A 22 12.99 9.22 -1.30
C ARG A 22 11.54 9.21 -0.80
N ARG A 23 10.95 10.38 -0.58
CA ARG A 23 9.61 10.51 0.03
C ARG A 23 8.49 10.10 -0.93
N ALA A 24 8.63 10.43 -2.22
CA ALA A 24 7.66 10.03 -3.27
C ALA A 24 7.76 8.54 -3.64
N HIS A 25 8.96 7.95 -3.59
CA HIS A 25 9.18 6.52 -3.84
C HIS A 25 8.57 5.64 -2.72
N GLN A 26 8.61 6.11 -1.47
CA GLN A 26 8.17 5.34 -0.31
C GLN A 26 6.68 4.95 -0.36
N GLY A 27 5.81 5.81 -0.91
CA GLY A 27 4.39 5.51 -1.06
C GLY A 27 4.09 4.44 -2.13
N ARG A 28 4.79 4.49 -3.27
CA ARG A 28 4.61 3.53 -4.37
C ARG A 28 5.04 2.12 -3.99
N GLU A 29 6.18 1.99 -3.31
CA GLU A 29 6.65 0.69 -2.80
C GLU A 29 5.69 0.09 -1.78
N ALA A 30 5.07 0.92 -0.95
CA ALA A 30 4.12 0.45 0.05
C ALA A 30 2.81 -0.05 -0.58
N LEU A 31 2.30 0.61 -1.61
CA LEU A 31 1.13 0.16 -2.36
C LEU A 31 1.40 -1.17 -3.08
N LYS A 32 2.56 -1.28 -3.73
CA LYS A 32 2.98 -2.50 -4.43
C LYS A 32 3.04 -3.72 -3.50
N ARG A 33 3.38 -3.53 -2.22
CA ARG A 33 3.32 -4.61 -1.22
C ARG A 33 1.88 -5.09 -0.99
N MET A 34 0.91 -4.19 -0.98
CA MET A 34 -0.51 -4.53 -0.78
C MET A 34 -1.07 -5.24 -2.02
N GLU A 35 -0.71 -4.79 -3.22
CA GLU A 35 -1.05 -5.47 -4.48
C GLU A 35 -0.49 -6.89 -4.53
N ASN A 36 0.79 -7.07 -4.19
CA ASN A 36 1.40 -8.41 -4.11
C ASN A 36 0.74 -9.30 -3.06
N LEU A 37 0.34 -8.73 -1.91
CA LEU A 37 -0.39 -9.47 -0.88
C LEU A 37 -1.75 -9.95 -1.40
N ALA A 38 -2.45 -9.10 -2.15
CA ALA A 38 -3.71 -9.46 -2.77
C ALA A 38 -3.52 -10.54 -3.85
N ALA A 39 -2.52 -10.38 -4.71
CA ALA A 39 -2.21 -11.32 -5.78
C ALA A 39 -1.87 -12.72 -5.24
N LYS A 40 -1.15 -12.82 -4.12
CA LYS A 40 -0.88 -14.10 -3.42
C LYS A 40 -2.13 -14.84 -2.96
N LYS A 41 -3.26 -14.15 -2.87
CA LYS A 41 -4.57 -14.69 -2.47
C LYS A 41 -5.57 -14.69 -3.63
N ASN A 42 -5.06 -14.63 -4.87
CA ASN A 42 -5.84 -14.52 -6.11
C ASN A 42 -6.84 -13.37 -6.10
N GLY A 43 -6.48 -12.23 -5.52
CA GLY A 43 -7.33 -11.04 -5.51
C GLY A 43 -6.58 -9.76 -5.84
N ARG A 44 -7.27 -8.64 -5.66
CA ARG A 44 -6.81 -7.31 -6.03
C ARG A 44 -6.96 -6.34 -4.86
N CYS A 45 -5.99 -5.44 -4.72
CA CYS A 45 -6.13 -4.25 -3.87
C CYS A 45 -6.74 -3.14 -4.74
N LEU A 46 -7.92 -2.66 -4.37
CA LEU A 46 -8.64 -1.60 -5.10
C LEU A 46 -8.32 -0.20 -4.57
N SER A 47 -7.66 -0.10 -3.42
CA SER A 47 -7.24 1.19 -2.87
C SER A 47 -6.01 1.74 -3.59
N GLU A 48 -6.04 3.02 -3.93
CA GLU A 48 -4.92 3.73 -4.58
C GLU A 48 -3.87 4.25 -3.58
N LYS A 49 -4.25 4.37 -2.30
CA LYS A 49 -3.41 4.96 -1.26
C LYS A 49 -3.28 4.02 -0.07
N TYR A 50 -2.03 3.80 0.34
CA TYR A 50 -1.70 3.12 1.59
C TYR A 50 -1.08 4.10 2.58
N VAL A 51 -1.66 4.19 3.78
CA VAL A 51 -1.17 5.06 4.86
C VAL A 51 -0.43 4.24 5.92
N ASN A 52 -1.09 3.22 6.47
CA ASN A 52 -0.51 2.32 7.47
C ASN A 52 -1.28 0.99 7.55
N ALA A 53 -0.78 0.04 8.36
CA ALA A 53 -1.35 -1.30 8.48
C ALA A 53 -2.71 -1.37 9.21
N SER A 54 -3.12 -0.27 9.84
CA SER A 54 -4.39 -0.13 10.56
C SER A 54 -5.46 0.60 9.73
N THR A 55 -5.07 1.27 8.65
CA THR A 55 -6.00 1.88 7.70
C THR A 55 -6.68 0.79 6.89
N LYS A 56 -8.02 0.86 6.80
CA LYS A 56 -8.79 -0.04 5.95
C LYS A 56 -8.47 0.24 4.48
N LEU A 57 -8.18 -0.82 3.74
CA LEU A 57 -8.09 -0.80 2.29
C LEU A 57 -9.27 -1.57 1.71
N LYS A 58 -9.60 -1.27 0.46
CA LYS A 58 -10.61 -1.99 -0.32
C LYS A 58 -9.93 -3.13 -1.06
N TRP A 59 -10.45 -4.34 -0.85
CA TRP A 59 -9.93 -5.57 -1.44
C TRP A 59 -11.00 -6.20 -2.31
N GLU A 60 -10.56 -7.03 -3.23
CA GLU A 60 -11.40 -7.87 -4.06
C GLU A 60 -10.81 -9.28 -4.13
N CYS A 61 -11.63 -10.32 -3.99
CA CYS A 61 -11.18 -11.71 -4.17
C CYS A 61 -11.43 -12.18 -5.60
N GLU A 62 -10.87 -13.34 -5.96
CA GLU A 62 -11.08 -14.02 -7.24
C GLU A 62 -12.55 -14.12 -7.67
N LYS A 63 -13.46 -14.33 -6.72
CA LYS A 63 -14.92 -14.43 -6.97
C LYS A 63 -15.62 -13.08 -7.19
N GLY A 64 -14.88 -11.97 -7.21
CA GLY A 64 -15.43 -10.62 -7.39
C GLY A 64 -16.07 -9.99 -6.14
N HIS A 65 -15.98 -10.62 -4.96
CA HIS A 65 -16.46 -9.97 -3.74
C HIS A 65 -15.52 -8.84 -3.35
N SER A 66 -16.07 -7.65 -3.13
CA SER A 66 -15.33 -6.52 -2.58
C SER A 66 -15.67 -6.31 -1.09
N TRP A 67 -14.64 -5.99 -0.29
CA TRP A 67 -14.80 -5.67 1.13
C TRP A 67 -13.70 -4.73 1.62
N GLU A 68 -13.91 -4.14 2.78
CA GLU A 68 -12.92 -3.31 3.45
C GLU A 68 -12.26 -4.08 4.59
N ALA A 69 -10.93 -4.13 4.58
CA ALA A 69 -10.15 -4.78 5.63
C ALA A 69 -8.81 -4.08 5.84
N THR A 70 -8.29 -4.17 7.06
CA THR A 70 -6.94 -3.68 7.35
C THR A 70 -5.90 -4.67 6.83
N PRO A 71 -4.76 -4.20 6.30
CA PRO A 71 -3.65 -5.07 5.91
C PRO A 71 -3.19 -6.03 7.00
N ASN A 72 -3.21 -5.60 8.27
CA ASN A 72 -2.88 -6.46 9.40
C ASN A 72 -3.84 -7.65 9.54
N SER A 73 -5.13 -7.47 9.24
CA SER A 73 -6.12 -8.56 9.22
C SER A 73 -5.82 -9.55 8.10
N ILE A 74 -5.45 -9.05 6.92
CA ILE A 74 -5.09 -9.87 5.76
C ILE A 74 -3.83 -10.69 6.02
N LEU A 75 -2.81 -10.07 6.61
CA LEU A 75 -1.55 -10.73 7.00
C LEU A 75 -1.76 -11.81 8.08
N ARG A 76 -2.75 -11.63 8.97
CA ARG A 76 -3.15 -12.63 9.97
C ARG A 76 -3.94 -13.81 9.39
N GLY A 77 -4.23 -13.81 8.09
CA GLY A 77 -4.86 -14.92 7.38
C GLY A 77 -6.35 -14.75 7.09
N ARG A 78 -7.00 -13.67 7.57
CA ARG A 78 -8.39 -13.37 7.18
C ARG A 78 -8.40 -12.85 5.75
N TRP A 79 -9.29 -13.36 4.90
CA TRP A 79 -9.34 -12.96 3.50
C TRP A 79 -10.71 -12.38 3.14
N CYS A 80 -11.53 -13.13 2.41
CA CYS A 80 -12.85 -12.69 1.97
C CYS A 80 -13.93 -13.22 2.92
N PRO A 81 -14.68 -12.34 3.63
CA PRO A 81 -15.71 -12.76 4.57
C PRO A 81 -16.89 -13.46 3.89
N THR A 82 -17.15 -13.16 2.61
CA THR A 82 -18.17 -13.87 1.83
C THR A 82 -17.72 -15.27 1.47
N CYS A 83 -16.45 -15.47 1.11
CA CYS A 83 -15.91 -16.80 0.80
C CYS A 83 -15.77 -17.68 2.05
N ASP A 84 -15.45 -17.07 3.18
CA ASP A 84 -15.32 -17.75 4.48
C ASP A 84 -16.67 -18.03 5.16
N GLY A 85 -17.78 -17.54 4.59
CA GLY A 85 -19.11 -17.65 5.21
C GLY A 85 -19.28 -16.82 6.49
N SER A 86 -18.31 -15.96 6.81
CA SER A 86 -18.32 -15.11 8.00
C SER A 86 -19.13 -13.83 7.82
N LYS A 87 -19.69 -13.58 6.63
CA LYS A 87 -20.52 -12.40 6.36
C LYS A 87 -21.86 -12.56 7.09
N ARG A 88 -22.09 -11.72 8.10
CA ARG A 88 -23.42 -11.57 8.71
C ARG A 88 -24.33 -10.89 7.69
N PHE A 89 -25.39 -11.56 7.27
CA PHE A 89 -26.49 -10.91 6.57
C PHE A 89 -27.25 -10.08 7.61
N THR A 90 -27.02 -8.77 7.62
CA THR A 90 -27.95 -7.86 8.28
C THR A 90 -29.14 -7.74 7.35
N ILE A 91 -30.29 -8.24 7.77
CA ILE A 91 -31.57 -7.93 7.13
C ILE A 91 -31.82 -6.47 7.51
N GLU A 92 -31.62 -5.55 6.56
CA GLU A 92 -32.11 -4.18 6.71
C GLU A 92 -33.63 -4.26 6.53
N GLU A 93 -34.37 -3.89 7.59
CA GLU A 93 -35.83 -3.77 7.64
C GLU A 93 -36.29 -2.43 7.07
#